data_AF-A0A6P0CKJ2-F1
#
_entry.id   AF-A0A6P0CKJ2-F1
#
_cell.length_a   1.000
_cell.length_b   1.000
_cell.length_c   1.000
_cell.angle_alpha   90.00
_cell.angle_beta   90.00
_cell.angle_gamma   90.00
#
_symmetry.space_group_name_H-M   'P 1'
#
loop_
_entity.id
_entity.type
_entity.pdbx_description
1 polymer ?
#
loop_
_entity_poly.entity_id
_entity_poly.type
_entity_poly.pdbx_seq_one_letter_code
_entity_poly.pdbx_strand_id
1 'polypeptide(L)'
;MAARVGLWPAVTIFAVLAFSIAVALLVYDRLGGVAFAIASLLLGPFAGPVLLLAATGSAISPTKINNAPEVAELTKAERISSEIAEGRRPLTRASSVPALAHVFASGTLIDQQTALAAVARQYTPELHSVLERALASDIPAVRVQAAAILAHLRDSFSRRARALIADETGLSGTEHETEITTVSTSGFIDAATTAEIERRWRPTPLGKPLAGAVSHLRADVI
;
A
#
# COMPACT_ATOMS: atom_id res chain seq x y z
N MET A 1 -16.36 -49.42 -34.22
CA MET A 1 -17.62 -48.84 -33.70
C MET A 1 -17.96 -49.42 -32.32
N ALA A 2 -17.25 -49.06 -31.25
CA ALA A 2 -17.50 -49.62 -29.91
C ALA A 2 -17.39 -48.60 -28.74
N ALA A 3 -17.10 -47.32 -29.01
CA ALA A 3 -16.88 -46.31 -27.96
C ALA A 3 -18.09 -45.41 -27.66
N ARG A 4 -19.23 -45.59 -28.35
CA ARG A 4 -20.41 -44.71 -28.21
C ARG A 4 -21.43 -45.16 -27.17
N VAL A 5 -21.34 -46.39 -26.67
CA VAL A 5 -22.39 -47.02 -25.84
C VAL A 5 -22.23 -46.71 -24.33
N GLY A 6 -21.03 -46.34 -23.87
CA GLY A 6 -20.78 -46.06 -22.45
C GLY A 6 -20.92 -44.59 -22.03
N LEU A 7 -20.96 -43.64 -22.97
CA LEU A 7 -20.95 -42.20 -22.66
C LEU A 7 -22.32 -41.71 -22.17
N TRP A 8 -23.40 -42.17 -22.82
CA TRP A 8 -24.76 -41.76 -22.52
C TRP A 8 -25.24 -42.11 -21.11
N PRO A 9 -25.01 -43.34 -20.57
CA PRO A 9 -25.42 -43.64 -19.20
C PRO A 9 -24.61 -42.86 -18.15
N ALA A 10 -23.34 -42.53 -18.43
CA ALA A 10 -22.55 -41.71 -17.52
C ALA A 10 -23.06 -40.26 -17.46
N VAL A 11 -23.47 -39.71 -18.61
CA VAL A 11 -24.05 -38.36 -18.70
C VAL A 11 -25.41 -38.30 -18.02
N THR A 12 -26.25 -39.32 -18.16
CA THR A 12 -27.56 -39.34 -17.49
C THR A 12 -27.42 -39.47 -15.98
N ILE A 13 -26.51 -40.31 -15.49
CA ILE A 13 -26.24 -40.43 -14.04
C ILE A 13 -25.71 -39.12 -13.47
N PHE A 14 -24.78 -38.45 -14.17
CA PHE A 14 -24.25 -37.16 -13.74
C PHE A 14 -25.32 -36.07 -13.72
N ALA A 15 -26.18 -36.02 -14.74
CA ALA A 15 -27.28 -35.06 -14.81
C ALA A 15 -28.30 -35.27 -13.67
N VAL A 16 -28.65 -36.52 -13.36
CA VAL A 16 -29.58 -36.84 -12.26
C VAL A 16 -28.96 -36.50 -10.90
N LEU A 17 -27.66 -36.77 -10.72
CA LEU A 17 -26.95 -36.42 -9.48
C LEU A 17 -26.87 -34.90 -9.29
N ALA A 18 -26.50 -34.16 -10.33
CA ALA A 18 -26.42 -32.71 -10.30
C ALA A 18 -27.79 -32.06 -10.06
N PHE A 19 -28.84 -32.59 -10.68
CA PHE A 19 -30.21 -32.12 -10.47
C PHE A 19 -30.70 -32.40 -9.04
N SER A 20 -30.41 -33.59 -8.50
CA SER A 20 -30.81 -33.94 -7.13
C SER A 20 -30.10 -33.07 -6.09
N ILE A 21 -28.82 -32.76 -6.29
CA ILE A 21 -28.05 -31.85 -5.43
C ILE A 21 -28.58 -30.42 -5.55
N ALA A 22 -28.89 -29.96 -6.76
CA ALA A 22 -29.47 -28.63 -6.97
C ALA A 22 -30.83 -28.47 -6.29
N VAL A 23 -31.70 -29.49 -6.37
CA VAL A 23 -33.00 -29.49 -5.70
C VAL A 23 -32.85 -29.55 -4.18
N ALA A 24 -31.92 -30.37 -3.66
CA ALA A 24 -31.64 -30.43 -2.22
C ALA A 24 -31.13 -29.08 -1.68
N LEU A 25 -30.26 -28.39 -2.43
CA LEU A 25 -29.76 -27.06 -2.06
C LEU A 25 -30.85 -25.98 -2.13
N LEU A 26 -31.77 -26.07 -3.10
CA LEU A 26 -32.89 -25.12 -3.24
C LEU A 26 -33.92 -25.23 -2.10
N VAL A 27 -34.10 -26.43 -1.55
CA VAL A 27 -35.04 -26.70 -0.45
C VAL A 27 -34.43 -26.36 0.91
N TYR A 28 -33.12 -26.56 1.12
CA TYR A 28 -32.47 -26.34 2.42
C TYR A 28 -31.84 -24.96 2.59
N ASP A 29 -31.42 -24.29 1.52
CA ASP A 29 -30.75 -22.99 1.60
C ASP A 29 -31.02 -22.13 0.34
N ARG A 30 -32.05 -21.27 0.43
CA ARG A 30 -32.55 -20.48 -0.71
C ARG A 30 -31.51 -19.56 -1.34
N LEU A 31 -30.49 -19.13 -0.59
CA LEU A 31 -29.44 -18.24 -1.11
C LEU A 31 -28.29 -19.04 -1.75
N GLY A 32 -27.90 -20.17 -1.15
CA GLY A 32 -26.85 -21.05 -1.69
C GLY A 32 -27.25 -21.72 -3.01
N GLY A 33 -28.51 -22.15 -3.13
CA GLY A 33 -29.01 -22.81 -4.35
C GLY A 33 -29.02 -21.92 -5.58
N VAL A 34 -29.35 -20.63 -5.43
CA VAL A 34 -29.41 -19.66 -6.55
C VAL A 34 -28.02 -19.34 -7.07
N ALA A 35 -27.04 -19.15 -6.18
CA ALA A 35 -25.65 -18.90 -6.57
C ALA A 35 -25.05 -20.08 -7.34
N PHE A 36 -25.34 -21.31 -6.91
CA PHE A 36 -24.87 -22.53 -7.58
C PHE A 36 -25.52 -22.73 -8.96
N ALA A 37 -26.82 -22.43 -9.09
CA ALA A 37 -27.53 -22.50 -10.37
C ALA A 37 -26.99 -21.49 -11.39
N ILE A 38 -26.74 -20.25 -10.97
CA ILE A 38 -26.17 -19.19 -11.81
C ILE A 38 -24.74 -19.56 -12.24
N ALA A 39 -23.92 -20.05 -11.30
CA ALA A 39 -22.55 -20.47 -11.61
C ALA A 39 -22.51 -21.66 -12.58
N SER A 40 -23.41 -22.64 -12.41
CA SER A 40 -23.53 -23.79 -13.32
C SER A 40 -24.00 -23.39 -14.72
N LEU A 41 -24.85 -22.37 -14.82
CA LEU A 41 -25.31 -21.82 -16.10
C LEU A 41 -24.20 -21.08 -16.85
N LEU A 42 -23.32 -20.36 -16.14
CA LEU A 42 -22.25 -19.54 -16.71
C LEU A 42 -20.96 -20.32 -17.02
N LEU A 43 -20.58 -21.27 -16.16
CA LEU A 43 -19.29 -21.98 -16.27
C LEU A 43 -19.42 -23.43 -16.78
N GLY A 44 -20.65 -23.93 -16.95
CA GLY A 44 -20.89 -25.30 -17.39
C GLY A 44 -20.23 -26.33 -16.46
N PRO A 45 -19.70 -27.47 -16.99
CA PRO A 45 -19.20 -28.58 -16.18
C PRO A 45 -18.00 -28.25 -15.29
N PHE A 46 -17.41 -27.06 -15.45
CA PHE A 46 -16.30 -26.57 -14.62
C PHE A 46 -16.75 -25.66 -13.46
N ALA A 47 -18.05 -25.46 -13.26
CA ALA A 47 -18.57 -24.64 -12.16
C ALA A 47 -18.24 -25.25 -10.78
N GLY A 48 -18.32 -26.58 -10.65
CA GLY A 48 -18.07 -27.28 -9.39
C GLY A 48 -16.68 -27.01 -8.79
N PRO A 49 -15.58 -27.23 -9.53
CA PRO A 49 -14.23 -26.95 -9.04
C PRO A 49 -13.98 -25.48 -8.69
N VAL A 50 -14.50 -24.54 -9.48
CA VAL A 50 -14.33 -23.10 -9.23
C VAL A 50 -15.09 -22.67 -7.98
N LEU A 51 -16.28 -23.22 -7.77
CA LEU A 51 -17.09 -22.93 -6.59
C LEU A 51 -16.50 -23.60 -5.33
N LEU A 52 -15.84 -24.76 -5.48
CA LEU A 52 -15.05 -25.39 -4.40
C LEU A 52 -13.84 -24.53 -4.01
N LEU A 53 -13.16 -23.92 -4.99
CA LEU A 53 -12.03 -23.01 -4.73
C LEU A 53 -12.50 -21.69 -4.07
N ALA A 54 -13.69 -21.20 -4.45
CA ALA A 54 -14.30 -20.03 -3.82
C ALA A 54 -14.80 -20.34 -2.39
N ALA A 55 -15.36 -21.53 -2.17
CA ALA A 55 -15.84 -21.97 -0.86
C ALA A 55 -14.70 -22.29 0.12
N THR A 56 -13.53 -22.73 -0.36
CA THR A 56 -12.35 -22.93 0.50
C THR A 56 -11.71 -21.61 0.95
N GLY A 57 -11.95 -20.50 0.24
CA GLY A 57 -11.59 -19.15 0.69
C GLY A 57 -12.58 -18.51 1.67
N SER A 58 -13.80 -19.04 1.72
CA SER A 58 -14.87 -18.54 2.61
C SER A 58 -15.28 -19.67 3.55
N ALA A 59 -14.48 -19.88 4.60
CA ALA A 59 -14.83 -20.77 5.69
C ALA A 59 -16.12 -20.28 6.35
N ILE A 60 -17.25 -20.86 5.94
CA ILE A 60 -18.54 -20.73 6.63
C ILE A 60 -18.35 -21.39 8.00
N SER A 61 -18.17 -20.56 9.02
CA SER A 61 -18.22 -21.01 10.41
C SER A 61 -19.67 -21.41 10.72
N PRO A 62 -19.95 -22.65 11.14
CA PRO A 62 -21.28 -23.00 11.61
C PRO A 62 -21.54 -22.23 12.91
N THR A 63 -22.58 -21.41 12.88
CA THR A 63 -23.09 -20.64 14.02
C THR A 63 -23.46 -21.58 15.15
N LYS A 64 -22.59 -21.64 16.16
CA LYS A 64 -22.91 -22.18 17.48
C LYS A 64 -23.76 -21.14 18.20
N ILE A 65 -25.06 -21.40 18.28
CA ILE A 65 -25.98 -20.67 19.15
C ILE A 65 -25.45 -20.82 20.58
N ASN A 66 -24.95 -19.74 21.16
CA ASN A 66 -24.89 -19.55 22.60
C ASN A 66 -24.85 -18.05 22.89
N ASN A 67 -25.89 -17.61 23.61
CA ASN A 67 -26.07 -16.26 24.10
C ASN A 67 -24.81 -15.76 24.83
N ALA A 68 -24.15 -14.76 24.26
CA ALA A 68 -23.15 -13.94 24.92
C ALA A 68 -23.29 -12.50 24.39
N PRO A 69 -23.10 -11.47 25.23
CA PRO A 69 -23.41 -10.09 24.89
C PRO A 69 -22.63 -9.63 23.66
N GLU A 70 -23.32 -8.91 22.78
CA GLU A 70 -22.87 -8.37 21.50
C GLU A 70 -21.55 -7.59 21.65
N VAL A 71 -20.43 -8.27 21.44
CA VAL A 71 -19.12 -7.64 21.25
C VAL A 71 -19.06 -7.27 19.78
N ALA A 72 -19.04 -5.98 19.47
CA ALA A 72 -18.92 -5.46 18.12
C ALA A 72 -17.84 -6.24 17.34
N GLU A 73 -18.21 -6.80 16.19
CA GLU A 73 -17.27 -7.55 15.36
C GLU A 73 -16.12 -6.64 14.94
N LEU A 74 -14.94 -6.87 15.53
CA LEU A 74 -13.71 -6.16 15.18
C LEU A 74 -13.48 -6.28 13.67
N THR A 75 -13.23 -5.14 13.03
CA THR A 75 -12.84 -5.12 11.62
C THR A 75 -11.56 -5.94 11.42
N LYS A 76 -11.31 -6.43 10.19
CA LYS A 76 -10.10 -7.22 9.89
C LYS A 76 -8.81 -6.53 10.34
N ALA A 77 -8.74 -5.20 10.24
CA ALA A 77 -7.59 -4.43 10.68
C ALA A 77 -7.46 -4.39 12.21
N GLU A 78 -8.57 -4.21 12.93
CA GLU A 78 -8.60 -4.22 14.40
C GLU A 78 -8.32 -5.60 14.98
N ARG A 79 -8.76 -6.66 14.31
CA ARG A 79 -8.42 -8.04 14.69
C ARG A 79 -6.93 -8.31 14.52
N ILE A 80 -6.32 -7.81 13.45
CA ILE A 80 -4.87 -7.93 13.25
C ILE A 80 -4.12 -7.11 14.29
N SER A 81 -4.57 -5.90 14.62
CA SER A 81 -3.92 -5.06 15.62
C SER A 81 -4.04 -5.65 17.04
N SER A 82 -5.19 -6.23 17.39
CA SER A 82 -5.37 -6.93 18.67
C SER A 82 -4.53 -8.20 18.74
N GLU A 83 -4.48 -9.00 17.67
CA GLU A 83 -3.63 -10.20 17.60
C GLU A 83 -2.13 -9.88 17.73
N ILE A 84 -1.69 -8.72 17.23
CA ILE A 84 -0.32 -8.21 17.40
C ILE A 84 -0.09 -7.74 18.84
N ALA A 85 -1.02 -6.96 19.41
CA ALA A 85 -0.92 -6.44 20.77
C ALA A 85 -0.93 -7.56 21.82
N GLU A 86 -1.73 -8.61 21.59
CA GLU A 86 -1.83 -9.81 22.44
C GLU A 86 -0.64 -10.77 22.24
N GLY A 87 0.27 -10.48 21.29
CA GLY A 87 1.44 -11.31 21.00
C GLY A 87 1.11 -12.70 20.46
N ARG A 88 -0.14 -12.92 20.02
CA ARG A 88 -0.65 -14.22 19.54
C ARG A 88 -0.24 -14.51 18.11
N ARG A 89 0.13 -13.47 17.36
CA ARG A 89 0.77 -13.63 16.06
C ARG A 89 2.27 -13.77 16.27
N PRO A 90 2.92 -14.78 15.68
CA PRO A 90 4.38 -14.81 15.59
C PRO A 90 4.80 -13.54 14.86
N LEU A 91 5.38 -12.58 15.59
CA LEU A 91 6.20 -11.56 14.98
C LEU A 91 7.28 -12.34 14.26
N THR A 92 7.23 -12.41 12.92
CA THR A 92 8.25 -13.06 12.12
C THR A 92 9.58 -12.53 12.62
N ARG A 93 10.27 -13.38 13.40
CA ARG A 93 11.50 -13.09 14.12
C ARG A 93 12.37 -12.33 13.15
N ALA A 94 12.59 -11.03 13.41
CA ALA A 94 13.13 -10.05 12.47
C ALA A 94 14.06 -10.73 11.47
N SER A 95 13.49 -11.19 10.35
CA SER A 95 14.30 -11.74 9.27
C SER A 95 15.08 -10.53 8.85
N SER A 96 16.39 -10.53 9.08
CA SER A 96 17.25 -9.40 8.79
C SER A 96 16.97 -9.03 7.34
N VAL A 97 16.18 -7.97 7.13
CA VAL A 97 15.77 -7.57 5.80
C VAL A 97 17.09 -7.19 5.13
N PRO A 98 17.49 -7.91 4.05
CA PRO A 98 18.78 -7.63 3.44
C PRO A 98 18.79 -6.17 3.03
N ALA A 99 19.90 -5.49 3.33
CA ALA A 99 20.06 -4.09 2.97
C ALA A 99 19.79 -3.94 1.47
N LEU A 100 19.11 -2.86 1.08
CA LEU A 100 18.71 -2.63 -0.32
C LEU A 100 19.91 -2.78 -1.27
N ALA A 101 21.08 -2.28 -0.84
CA ALA A 101 22.35 -2.42 -1.55
C ALA A 101 22.73 -3.87 -1.88
N HIS A 102 22.46 -4.82 -0.97
CA HIS A 102 22.69 -6.25 -1.18
C HIS A 102 21.67 -6.85 -2.15
N VAL A 103 20.40 -6.41 -2.09
CA VAL A 103 19.35 -6.84 -3.03
C VAL A 103 19.72 -6.47 -4.47
N PHE A 104 20.26 -5.28 -4.70
CA PHE A 104 20.72 -4.87 -6.04
C PHE A 104 22.02 -5.54 -6.51
N ALA A 105 22.83 -6.08 -5.60
CA ALA A 105 24.08 -6.75 -5.93
C ALA A 105 23.90 -8.24 -6.23
N SER A 106 23.06 -8.94 -5.47
CA SER A 106 22.94 -10.40 -5.53
C SER A 106 21.50 -10.92 -5.48
N GLY A 107 20.50 -10.03 -5.38
CA GLY A 107 19.09 -10.42 -5.40
C GLY A 107 18.63 -10.84 -6.79
N THR A 108 17.52 -11.58 -6.84
CA THR A 108 16.90 -11.98 -8.11
C THR A 108 16.32 -10.75 -8.82
N LEU A 109 16.01 -10.87 -10.12
CA LEU A 109 15.34 -9.80 -10.86
C LEU A 109 14.04 -9.34 -10.17
N ILE A 110 13.25 -10.27 -9.64
CA ILE A 110 12.00 -9.97 -8.93
C ILE A 110 12.29 -9.18 -7.66
N ASP A 111 13.34 -9.52 -6.93
CA ASP A 111 13.73 -8.81 -5.71
C ASP A 111 14.18 -7.38 -6.03
N GLN A 112 14.97 -7.21 -7.11
CA GLN A 112 15.43 -5.90 -7.57
C GLN A 112 14.27 -5.01 -8.04
N GLN A 113 13.30 -5.57 -8.78
CA GLN A 113 12.10 -4.86 -9.19
C GLN A 113 11.21 -4.47 -8.00
N THR A 114 11.09 -5.37 -7.03
CA THR A 114 10.36 -5.13 -5.78
C THR A 114 11.02 -4.03 -4.95
N ALA A 115 12.35 -4.05 -4.85
CA ALA A 115 13.14 -3.02 -4.18
C ALA A 115 12.97 -1.66 -4.88
N LEU A 116 13.02 -1.61 -6.21
CA LEU A 116 12.74 -0.39 -6.99
C LEU A 116 11.32 0.14 -6.74
N ALA A 117 10.32 -0.73 -6.68
CA ALA A 117 8.95 -0.34 -6.36
C ALA A 117 8.82 0.25 -4.94
N ALA A 118 9.58 -0.27 -3.97
CA ALA A 118 9.64 0.28 -2.62
C ALA A 118 10.30 1.67 -2.61
N VAL A 119 11.42 1.85 -3.31
CA VAL A 119 12.10 3.15 -3.46
C VAL A 119 11.18 4.20 -4.07
N ALA A 120 10.41 3.83 -5.09
CA ALA A 120 9.47 4.75 -5.74
C ALA A 120 8.37 5.25 -4.77
N ARG A 121 7.97 4.43 -3.80
CA ARG A 121 6.92 4.77 -2.83
C ARG A 121 7.42 5.57 -1.64
N GLN A 122 8.62 5.25 -1.15
CA GLN A 122 9.19 5.82 0.08
C GLN A 122 10.64 6.24 -0.19
N TYR A 123 10.79 7.22 -1.08
CA TYR A 123 12.10 7.74 -1.40
C TYR A 123 12.67 8.56 -0.24
N THR A 124 13.93 8.29 0.10
CA THR A 124 14.76 9.14 0.95
C THR A 124 16.05 9.50 0.20
N PRO A 125 16.68 10.65 0.49
CA PRO A 125 17.90 11.08 -0.21
C PRO A 125 19.04 10.06 -0.13
N GLU A 126 19.13 9.28 0.96
CA GLU A 126 20.12 8.22 1.13
C GLU A 126 20.00 7.11 0.08
N LEU A 127 18.79 6.90 -0.46
CA LEU A 127 18.52 5.89 -1.49
C LEU A 127 18.96 6.34 -2.89
N HIS A 128 19.39 7.60 -3.07
CA HIS A 128 19.84 8.11 -4.36
C HIS A 128 20.98 7.27 -4.95
N SER A 129 21.98 6.95 -4.12
CA SER A 129 23.12 6.10 -4.50
C SER A 129 22.72 4.70 -4.98
N VAL A 130 21.60 4.18 -4.45
CA VAL A 130 21.07 2.88 -4.86
C VAL A 130 20.38 2.97 -6.22
N LEU A 131 19.69 4.09 -6.48
CA LEU A 131 19.06 4.34 -7.77
C LEU A 131 20.12 4.54 -8.87
N GLU A 132 21.22 5.24 -8.58
CA GLU A 132 22.37 5.36 -9.49
C GLU A 132 22.98 3.99 -9.81
N ARG A 133 23.13 3.12 -8.80
CA ARG A 133 23.60 1.75 -9.03
C ARG A 133 22.63 0.95 -9.92
N ALA A 134 21.32 1.09 -9.70
CA ALA A 134 20.32 0.42 -10.53
C ALA A 134 20.32 0.94 -11.98
N LEU A 135 20.63 2.22 -12.21
CA LEU A 135 20.85 2.78 -13.54
C LEU A 135 22.08 2.21 -14.23
N ALA A 136 23.12 1.86 -13.47
CA ALA A 136 24.32 1.19 -13.96
C ALA A 136 24.18 -0.34 -14.06
N SER A 137 22.99 -0.91 -13.81
CA SER A 137 22.78 -2.36 -13.84
C SER A 137 23.02 -2.95 -15.24
N ASP A 138 23.66 -4.10 -15.32
CA ASP A 138 23.82 -4.84 -16.57
C ASP A 138 22.46 -5.31 -17.14
N ILE A 139 21.44 -5.46 -16.28
CA ILE A 139 20.12 -5.93 -16.66
C ILE A 139 19.29 -4.78 -17.28
N PRO A 140 18.91 -4.85 -18.58
CA PRO A 140 18.21 -3.76 -19.25
C PRO A 140 16.88 -3.36 -18.59
N ALA A 141 16.10 -4.34 -18.12
CA ALA A 141 14.81 -4.08 -17.47
C ALA A 141 14.97 -3.24 -16.19
N VAL A 142 16.00 -3.51 -15.40
CA VAL A 142 16.29 -2.79 -14.14
C VAL A 142 16.70 -1.34 -14.44
N ARG A 143 17.54 -1.13 -15.45
CA ARG A 143 17.93 0.24 -15.87
C ARG A 143 16.74 1.07 -16.32
N VAL A 144 15.88 0.50 -17.17
CA VAL A 144 14.69 1.20 -17.69
C VAL A 144 13.75 1.56 -16.55
N GLN A 145 13.52 0.63 -15.62
CA GLN A 145 12.68 0.89 -14.47
C GLN A 145 13.29 1.95 -13.53
N ALA A 146 14.60 1.90 -13.28
CA ALA A 146 15.29 2.91 -12.48
C ALA A 146 15.21 4.30 -13.12
N ALA A 147 15.38 4.41 -14.44
CA ALA A 147 15.25 5.66 -15.18
C ALA A 147 13.82 6.22 -15.11
N ALA A 148 12.81 5.37 -15.25
CA ALA A 148 11.41 5.76 -15.10
C ALA A 148 11.12 6.29 -13.69
N ILE A 149 11.64 5.62 -12.65
CA ILE A 149 11.51 6.07 -11.26
C ILE A 149 12.22 7.40 -11.04
N LEU A 150 13.43 7.58 -11.57
CA LEU A 150 14.17 8.84 -11.45
C LEU A 150 13.41 10.00 -12.10
N ALA A 151 12.87 9.79 -13.29
CA ALA A 151 12.05 10.79 -13.98
C ALA A 151 10.79 11.13 -13.18
N HIS A 152 10.11 10.11 -12.63
CA HIS A 152 8.93 10.29 -11.79
C HIS A 152 9.22 11.08 -10.50
N LEU A 153 10.31 10.74 -9.80
CA LEU A 153 10.72 11.45 -8.58
C LEU A 153 11.05 12.91 -8.89
N ARG A 154 11.80 13.17 -9.98
CA ARG A 154 12.13 14.54 -10.40
C ARG A 154 10.87 15.36 -10.68
N ASP A 155 9.90 14.80 -11.39
CA ASP A 155 8.64 15.48 -11.67
C ASP A 155 7.83 15.74 -10.39
N SER A 156 7.73 14.73 -9.51
CA SER A 156 7.02 14.84 -8.23
C SER A 156 7.60 15.94 -7.34
N PHE A 157 8.92 15.94 -7.13
CA PHE A 157 9.59 16.95 -6.32
C PHE A 157 9.53 18.33 -6.97
N SER A 158 9.69 18.43 -8.29
CA SER A 158 9.56 19.72 -9.01
C SER A 158 8.17 20.31 -8.85
N ARG A 159 7.12 19.47 -8.89
CA ARG A 159 5.73 19.91 -8.67
C ARG A 159 5.51 20.39 -7.25
N ARG A 160 6.03 19.66 -6.25
CA ARG A 160 5.98 20.07 -4.83
C ARG A 160 6.72 21.38 -4.59
N ALA A 161 7.91 21.54 -5.17
CA ALA A 161 8.68 22.78 -5.09
C ALA A 161 7.91 23.98 -5.68
N ARG A 162 7.27 23.81 -6.84
CA ARG A 162 6.43 24.86 -7.42
C ARG A 162 5.23 25.20 -6.54
N ALA A 163 4.56 24.18 -5.99
CA ALA A 163 3.44 24.39 -5.08
C ALA A 163 3.86 25.14 -3.81
N LEU A 164 5.06 24.87 -3.27
CA LEU A 164 5.64 25.62 -2.15
C LEU A 164 5.89 27.10 -2.52
N ILE A 165 6.47 27.37 -3.69
CA ILE A 165 6.73 28.75 -4.14
C ILE A 165 5.42 29.52 -4.37
N ALA A 166 4.42 28.84 -4.94
CA ALA A 166 3.09 29.40 -5.21
C ALA A 166 2.21 29.51 -3.95
N ASP A 167 2.64 28.95 -2.81
CA ASP A 167 1.86 28.87 -1.57
C ASP A 167 0.53 28.10 -1.72
N GLU A 168 0.51 27.10 -2.60
CA GLU A 168 -0.68 26.29 -2.93
C GLU A 168 -0.77 24.99 -2.12
N THR A 169 0.15 24.76 -1.18
CA THR A 169 0.27 23.49 -0.46
C THR A 169 -0.80 23.31 0.62
N GLY A 170 -1.36 24.42 1.14
CA GLY A 170 -2.28 24.40 2.28
C GLY A 170 -1.62 23.95 3.60
N LEU A 171 -0.29 23.82 3.62
CA LEU A 171 0.48 23.42 4.80
C LEU A 171 0.79 24.63 5.67
N SER A 172 0.78 24.45 6.99
CA SER A 172 1.07 25.55 7.93
C SER A 172 2.08 25.14 9.00
N GLY A 173 2.86 26.11 9.49
CA GLY A 173 3.80 25.92 10.59
C GLY A 173 4.88 24.85 10.33
N THR A 174 4.95 23.85 11.20
CA THR A 174 5.99 22.81 11.20
C THR A 174 5.87 21.84 10.03
N GLU A 175 4.67 21.61 9.51
CA GLU A 175 4.44 20.74 8.34
C GLU A 175 5.04 21.38 7.08
N HIS A 176 4.87 22.70 6.95
CA HIS A 176 5.44 23.47 5.84
C HIS A 176 6.97 23.50 5.92
N GLU A 177 7.54 23.65 7.12
CA GLU A 177 9.01 23.62 7.34
C GLU A 177 9.61 22.23 7.05
N THR A 178 8.92 21.17 7.45
CA THR A 178 9.31 19.78 7.16
C THR A 178 9.26 19.51 5.65
N GLU A 179 8.24 20.03 4.98
CA GLU A 179 8.06 19.92 3.53
C GLU A 179 9.19 20.63 2.77
N ILE A 180 9.52 21.87 3.17
CA ILE A 180 10.64 22.62 2.60
C ILE A 180 11.96 21.87 2.77
N THR A 181 12.21 21.35 3.97
CA THR A 181 13.42 20.57 4.25
C THR A 181 13.49 19.32 3.37
N THR A 182 12.36 18.61 3.22
CA THR A 182 12.25 17.40 2.41
C THR A 182 12.51 17.68 0.93
N VAL A 183 11.89 18.74 0.39
CA VAL A 183 12.06 19.13 -1.02
C VAL A 183 13.49 19.61 -1.29
N SER A 184 14.06 20.40 -0.39
CA SER A 184 15.41 20.96 -0.53
C SER A 184 16.51 19.91 -0.43
N THR A 185 16.32 18.88 0.42
CA THR A 185 17.30 17.79 0.61
C THR A 185 17.10 16.62 -0.37
N SER A 186 16.05 16.65 -1.21
CA SER A 186 15.69 15.55 -2.12
C SER A 186 16.75 15.19 -3.16
N GLY A 187 17.64 16.13 -3.50
CA GLY A 187 18.65 16.00 -4.56
C GLY A 187 18.10 16.17 -5.99
N PHE A 188 16.81 16.45 -6.15
CA PHE A 188 16.16 16.61 -7.46
C PHE A 188 15.85 18.06 -7.86
N ILE A 189 16.01 19.00 -6.92
CA ILE A 189 15.75 20.43 -7.11
C ILE A 189 17.07 21.16 -7.31
N ASP A 190 17.09 22.10 -8.26
CA ASP A 190 18.25 22.94 -8.53
C ASP A 190 18.49 23.96 -7.41
N ALA A 191 19.76 24.34 -7.23
CA ALA A 191 20.17 25.25 -6.16
C ALA A 191 19.47 26.61 -6.22
N ALA A 192 19.06 27.08 -7.41
CA ALA A 192 18.35 28.35 -7.55
C ALA A 192 16.91 28.26 -7.03
N THR A 193 16.19 27.17 -7.35
CA THR A 193 14.85 26.90 -6.80
C THR A 193 14.88 26.72 -5.29
N THR A 194 15.88 26.01 -4.74
CA THR A 194 16.05 25.89 -3.29
C THR A 194 16.26 27.25 -2.62
N ALA A 195 17.15 28.08 -3.18
CA ALA A 195 17.40 29.43 -2.67
C ALA A 195 16.15 30.34 -2.76
N GLU A 196 15.28 30.13 -3.75
CA GLU A 196 14.01 30.85 -3.87
C GLU A 196 13.02 30.45 -2.77
N ILE A 197 12.86 29.15 -2.53
CA ILE A 197 12.03 28.63 -1.44
C ILE A 197 12.53 29.18 -0.09
N GLU A 198 13.84 29.12 0.16
CA GLU A 198 14.45 29.65 1.37
C GLU A 198 14.27 31.17 1.52
N ARG A 199 14.45 31.96 0.44
CA ARG A 199 14.24 33.42 0.50
C ARG A 199 12.80 33.78 0.85
N ARG A 200 11.84 33.08 0.26
CA ARG A 200 10.42 33.35 0.44
C ARG A 200 9.94 32.95 1.84
N TRP A 201 10.53 31.91 2.41
CA TRP A 201 10.11 31.36 3.69
C TRP A 201 11.11 31.55 4.83
N ARG A 202 12.17 32.35 4.67
CA ARG A 202 13.03 32.71 5.80
C ARG A 202 12.13 33.22 6.94
N PRO A 203 12.04 32.49 8.07
CA PRO A 203 11.33 33.03 9.21
C PRO A 203 12.02 34.34 9.55
N THR A 204 11.25 35.43 9.58
CA THR A 204 11.76 36.70 10.08
C THR A 204 12.33 36.37 11.45
N PRO A 205 13.64 36.59 11.71
CA PRO A 205 14.20 36.26 13.01
C PRO A 205 13.35 36.99 14.05
N LEU A 206 12.67 36.19 14.88
CA LEU A 206 11.92 36.67 16.04
C LEU A 206 12.76 37.74 16.71
N GLY A 207 12.12 38.90 16.90
CA GLY A 207 12.74 40.20 17.02
C GLY A 207 14.08 40.21 17.74
N LYS A 208 15.02 41.01 17.22
CA LYS A 208 15.98 41.66 18.11
C LYS A 208 15.18 42.20 19.30
N PRO A 209 15.49 41.84 20.56
CA PRO A 209 14.93 42.59 21.67
C PRO A 209 15.27 44.05 21.41
N LEU A 210 14.27 44.93 21.49
CA LEU A 210 14.44 46.38 21.51
C LEU A 210 15.27 46.76 22.74
N ALA A 211 16.57 46.46 22.70
CA ALA A 211 17.57 46.96 23.62
C ALA A 211 17.81 48.41 23.23
N GLY A 212 17.08 49.34 23.86
CA GLY A 212 17.46 50.75 23.82
C GLY A 212 16.36 51.81 23.83
N ALA A 213 15.10 51.51 24.16
CA ALA A 213 14.04 52.53 24.16
C ALA A 213 13.33 52.75 25.51
N VAL A 214 13.94 52.38 26.64
CA VAL A 214 13.42 52.72 27.98
C VAL A 214 14.55 53.10 28.94
N SER A 215 15.08 54.31 28.80
CA SER A 215 15.73 55.00 29.92
C SER A 215 15.78 56.49 29.62
N HIS A 216 15.21 57.27 30.55
CA HIS A 216 15.11 58.74 30.59
C HIS A 216 13.71 59.32 30.29
N LEU A 217 12.74 58.98 31.15
CA LEU A 217 11.76 59.97 31.59
C LEU A 217 11.30 59.67 33.03
N ARG A 218 11.40 60.69 33.89
CA ARG A 218 10.91 60.83 35.29
C ARG A 218 11.76 60.24 36.43
N ALA A 219 12.39 61.15 37.19
CA ALA A 219 11.94 61.56 38.54
C ALA A 219 12.81 62.73 39.03
N ASP A 220 12.44 63.97 38.70
CA ASP A 220 12.12 64.96 39.74
C ASP A 220 11.09 64.49 40.78
N VAL A 221 11.17 65.08 41.99
CA VAL A 221 10.41 64.82 43.24
C VAL A 221 11.10 63.73 44.08
N ILE A 222 11.87 64.00 45.15
CA ILE A 222 11.80 64.96 46.28
C ILE A 222 13.21 65.37 46.67
#